data_AF-B8BUL9-F1
#
_entry.id   AF-B8BUL9-F1
#
_cell.length_a   1.000
_cell.length_b   1.000
_cell.length_c   1.000
_cell.angle_alpha   90.00
_cell.angle_beta   90.00
_cell.angle_gamma   90.00
#
_symmetry.space_group_name_H-M   'P 1'
#
loop_
_entity.id
_entity.type
_entity.pdbx_description
1 polymer ?
#
loop_
_entity_poly.entity_id
_entity_poly.type
_entity_poly.pdbx_seq_one_letter_code
_entity_poly.pdbx_strand_id
1 'polypeptide(L)'
;MPPRLRVYRKLLSAFIFVAIYMVSRTPYNAKLGHSTTNTSSHTSFSHNKVYSTIQHRAESSLESVRVSFKLHTIDDVPVPDKFLSVDTFVCQKRSDLPPSFAPTQDGRLFDFTTTVSTDLKLIFMGDSLGHQFSQGFDAAVLEEGHESRRNVMLKYQIKRKIFDCLTISAPTRGGGVSAFWRFTKLLQRGKGRKSMACSAIETGWGQNFALRLLDYQYSDDSAPNSANIVAGFDAAILRIPHGWMKAEEITRERLVEAINFCNEVLGVRTVVITTIAINNNAMKTGEWDEVTKTNVMIQNIQDNWKQPNDGEDGVEWVLLQQFSSFTLELIKANAEYIGYDVSNNDYLFDQLAGNLNWPQAIPMVCANKPRDNLVTECHRNKISPDGIHWCVETIGPRYTASVACLLGCIYNGRTPERTTDGLASLRRCEHDCNEQFMTLKRVDEEWIGNGRTIFSESKPVV
;
A
#
# COMPACT_ATOMS: atom_id res chain seq x y z
N MET A 1 -12.09 -61.52 9.36
CA MET A 1 -11.81 -60.42 8.40
C MET A 1 -11.83 -59.08 9.14
N PRO A 2 -10.99 -58.11 8.74
CA PRO A 2 -10.03 -57.50 9.66
C PRO A 2 -10.40 -56.10 10.16
N PRO A 3 -9.71 -55.61 11.21
CA PRO A 3 -9.96 -54.33 11.86
C PRO A 3 -9.42 -53.18 11.01
N ARG A 4 -10.25 -52.61 10.15
CA ARG A 4 -9.93 -51.37 9.40
C ARG A 4 -11.17 -50.49 9.24
N LEU A 5 -11.74 -50.00 10.34
CA LEU A 5 -12.77 -48.95 10.30
C LEU A 5 -12.80 -48.02 11.54
N ARG A 6 -11.78 -48.08 12.40
CA ARG A 6 -11.63 -47.14 13.55
C ARG A 6 -10.50 -46.11 13.41
N VAL A 7 -9.76 -46.11 12.30
CA VAL A 7 -8.63 -45.17 12.08
C VAL A 7 -9.04 -43.90 11.32
N TYR A 8 -10.18 -43.87 10.62
CA TYR A 8 -10.62 -42.68 9.87
C TYR A 8 -11.40 -41.64 10.68
N ARG A 9 -11.71 -41.90 11.96
CA ARG A 9 -12.39 -40.93 12.84
C ARG A 9 -11.45 -40.17 13.79
N LYS A 10 -10.15 -40.51 13.83
CA LYS A 10 -9.14 -39.80 14.63
C LYS A 10 -8.22 -38.88 13.82
N LEU A 11 -8.26 -38.95 12.49
CA LEU A 11 -7.53 -38.03 11.60
C LEU A 11 -8.36 -36.80 11.18
N LEU A 12 -9.68 -36.81 11.36
CA LEU A 12 -10.53 -35.65 11.11
C LEU A 12 -10.58 -34.67 12.30
N SER A 13 -10.09 -35.08 13.48
CA SER A 13 -10.01 -34.23 14.69
C SER A 13 -8.67 -33.51 14.84
N ALA A 14 -7.69 -33.81 13.98
CA ALA A 14 -6.41 -33.09 13.88
C ALA A 14 -6.52 -31.81 13.02
N PHE A 15 -7.71 -31.46 12.55
CA PHE A 15 -7.98 -30.20 11.82
C PHE A 15 -8.73 -29.15 12.67
N ILE A 16 -8.98 -29.44 13.95
CA ILE A 16 -9.52 -28.47 14.93
C ILE A 16 -8.41 -28.20 15.96
N PHE A 17 -7.30 -27.66 15.47
CA PHE A 17 -6.07 -27.35 16.22
C PHE A 17 -6.11 -25.91 16.77
N VAL A 18 -7.19 -25.54 17.46
CA VAL A 18 -7.39 -24.16 17.97
C VAL A 18 -7.74 -24.10 19.46
N ALA A 19 -7.99 -25.21 20.15
CA ALA A 19 -8.35 -25.15 21.57
C ALA A 19 -7.29 -25.84 22.44
N ILE A 20 -6.75 -25.05 23.39
CA ILE A 20 -5.97 -25.45 24.57
C ILE A 20 -4.44 -25.40 24.36
N TYR A 21 -3.86 -24.21 24.56
CA TYR A 21 -2.61 -24.09 25.32
C TYR A 21 -2.59 -22.74 26.06
N MET A 22 -3.03 -22.79 27.32
CA MET A 22 -2.82 -21.76 28.34
C MET A 22 -2.10 -22.41 29.52
N VAL A 23 -1.32 -21.58 30.22
CA VAL A 23 -0.63 -21.80 31.52
C VAL A 23 0.75 -22.46 31.37
N SER A 24 1.88 -21.77 31.58
CA SER A 24 2.26 -21.18 32.87
C SER A 24 3.52 -20.27 32.84
N ARG A 25 3.47 -19.21 33.69
CA ARG A 25 4.56 -18.57 34.50
C ARG A 25 5.62 -17.71 33.78
N THR A 26 6.12 -16.57 34.27
CA THR A 26 5.98 -15.71 35.49
C THR A 26 6.68 -14.35 35.19
N PRO A 27 6.57 -13.31 36.04
CA PRO A 27 6.80 -11.92 35.64
C PRO A 27 8.26 -11.47 35.75
N TYR A 28 8.66 -10.49 34.93
CA TYR A 28 9.87 -9.71 35.15
C TYR A 28 9.54 -8.22 35.20
N ASN A 29 9.83 -7.62 36.35
CA ASN A 29 9.80 -6.19 36.59
C ASN A 29 11.02 -5.53 35.93
N ALA A 30 10.81 -4.44 35.21
CA ALA A 30 11.83 -3.41 35.03
C ALA A 30 11.16 -2.04 34.94
N LYS A 31 11.36 -1.24 35.98
CA LYS A 31 11.13 0.21 35.97
C LYS A 31 12.17 0.84 35.05
N LEU A 32 11.72 1.68 34.12
CA LEU A 32 12.51 2.80 33.61
C LEU A 32 11.57 3.97 33.38
N GLY A 33 11.65 4.94 34.29
CA GLY A 33 11.13 6.27 34.04
C GLY A 33 12.20 7.09 33.31
N HIS A 34 11.79 7.89 32.34
CA HIS A 34 12.41 9.18 32.07
C HIS A 34 11.36 10.11 31.46
N SER A 35 11.14 11.22 32.16
CA SER A 35 10.38 12.37 31.74
C SER A 35 11.24 13.21 30.79
N THR A 36 10.71 13.59 29.64
CA THR A 36 11.24 14.71 28.85
C THR A 36 10.08 15.59 28.41
N THR A 37 9.97 16.74 29.07
CA THR A 37 9.23 17.90 28.61
C THR A 37 10.04 18.59 27.51
N ASN A 38 9.47 18.78 26.32
CA ASN A 38 9.95 19.79 25.38
C ASN A 38 8.77 20.57 24.81
N THR A 39 8.78 21.85 25.17
CA THR A 39 7.98 22.96 24.65
C THR A 39 8.23 23.17 23.16
N SER A 40 7.16 23.15 22.36
CA SER A 40 7.17 23.46 20.93
C SER A 40 7.17 24.98 20.70
N SER A 41 8.27 25.53 20.17
CA SER A 41 8.27 26.83 19.51
C SER A 41 7.88 26.65 18.04
N HIS A 42 6.70 27.16 17.66
CA HIS A 42 6.28 27.26 16.27
C HIS A 42 7.15 28.27 15.52
N THR A 43 8.08 27.77 14.72
CA THR A 43 8.71 28.52 13.63
C THR A 43 7.93 28.23 12.35
N SER A 44 7.42 29.28 11.69
CA SER A 44 6.78 29.20 10.39
C SER A 44 7.81 28.78 9.33
N PHE A 45 7.75 27.53 8.89
CA PHE A 45 8.53 27.07 7.75
C PHE A 45 7.99 27.68 6.46
N SER A 46 8.83 28.48 5.80
CA SER A 46 8.64 28.91 4.41
C SER A 46 8.51 27.68 3.50
N HIS A 47 7.41 27.60 2.74
CA HIS A 47 7.12 26.53 1.78
C HIS A 47 8.21 26.39 0.71
N ASN A 48 9.20 25.53 0.93
CA ASN A 48 10.08 25.05 -0.13
C ASN A 48 9.27 24.07 -0.99
N LYS A 49 8.64 24.57 -2.07
CA LYS A 49 7.87 23.71 -3.00
C LYS A 49 8.82 22.72 -3.70
N VAL A 50 8.82 21.45 -3.25
CA VAL A 50 9.45 20.31 -3.95
C VAL A 50 8.68 19.90 -5.20
N TYR A 51 7.40 20.25 -5.27
CA TYR A 51 6.58 20.06 -6.45
C TYR A 51 6.92 21.10 -7.51
N SER A 52 7.19 20.63 -8.72
CA SER A 52 7.26 21.49 -9.89
C SER A 52 6.14 21.14 -10.85
N THR A 53 5.70 22.13 -11.61
CA THR A 53 4.52 22.00 -12.47
C THR A 53 4.84 22.49 -13.85
N ILE A 54 4.36 21.74 -14.85
CA ILE A 54 4.79 21.90 -16.25
C ILE A 54 4.36 23.23 -16.88
N GLN A 55 3.43 23.97 -16.27
CA GLN A 55 2.76 25.14 -16.87
C GLN A 55 3.71 26.25 -17.38
N HIS A 56 5.01 26.24 -17.02
CA HIS A 56 6.01 27.23 -17.46
C HIS A 56 7.38 26.66 -17.88
N ARG A 57 7.56 25.34 -18.06
CA ARG A 57 8.87 24.76 -18.45
C ARG A 57 8.96 24.60 -19.97
N ALA A 58 10.11 24.93 -20.56
CA ALA A 58 10.38 24.70 -21.99
C ALA A 58 10.29 23.21 -22.33
N GLU A 59 9.75 22.86 -23.50
CA GLU A 59 9.48 21.48 -23.94
C GLU A 59 10.69 20.54 -23.78
N SER A 60 11.92 21.05 -23.93
CA SER A 60 13.15 20.26 -23.77
C SER A 60 13.42 19.76 -22.34
N SER A 61 12.69 20.24 -21.34
CA SER A 61 12.81 19.79 -19.94
C SER A 61 11.76 18.74 -19.55
N LEU A 62 10.89 18.35 -20.48
CA LEU A 62 9.88 17.31 -20.28
C LEU A 62 10.42 15.91 -20.57
N GLU A 63 11.49 15.81 -21.37
CA GLU A 63 12.16 14.53 -21.66
C GLU A 63 12.71 13.85 -20.40
N SER A 64 12.90 14.58 -19.30
CA SER A 64 13.38 14.04 -18.03
C SER A 64 12.27 13.57 -17.08
N VAL A 65 10.99 13.64 -17.46
CA VAL A 65 9.86 13.24 -16.59
C VAL A 65 9.36 11.86 -17.01
N ARG A 66 9.69 10.84 -16.22
CA ARG A 66 9.28 9.44 -16.45
C ARG A 66 7.98 9.07 -15.76
N VAL A 67 7.65 9.76 -14.66
CA VAL A 67 6.40 9.59 -13.93
C VAL A 67 5.82 10.93 -13.53
N SER A 68 4.53 11.12 -13.83
CA SER A 68 3.79 12.30 -13.41
C SER A 68 2.34 11.93 -13.12
N PHE A 69 1.64 12.82 -12.43
CA PHE A 69 0.25 12.62 -12.11
C PHE A 69 -0.54 13.91 -12.18
N LYS A 70 -1.87 13.78 -12.27
CA LYS A 70 -2.84 14.87 -12.24
C LYS A 70 -3.89 14.55 -11.21
N LEU A 71 -4.35 15.57 -10.50
CA LEU A 71 -5.45 15.48 -9.55
C LEU A 71 -6.67 16.12 -10.21
N HIS A 72 -7.79 15.42 -10.17
CA HIS A 72 -9.01 15.82 -10.85
C HIS A 72 -10.14 15.98 -9.85
N THR A 73 -11.15 16.76 -10.23
CA THR A 73 -12.41 16.68 -9.50
C THR A 73 -13.03 15.30 -9.75
N ILE A 74 -13.84 14.82 -8.80
CA ILE A 74 -14.48 13.51 -8.91
C ILE A 74 -15.44 13.41 -10.11
N ASP A 75 -15.86 14.55 -10.67
CA ASP A 75 -16.76 14.64 -11.81
C ASP A 75 -16.02 14.49 -13.16
N ASP A 76 -14.73 14.85 -13.20
CA ASP A 76 -13.94 14.83 -14.45
C ASP A 76 -13.43 13.43 -14.80
N VAL A 77 -13.00 12.69 -13.77
CA VAL A 77 -12.45 11.34 -13.92
C VAL A 77 -13.05 10.44 -12.86
N PRO A 78 -13.72 9.33 -13.25
CA PRO A 78 -14.33 8.40 -12.31
C PRO A 78 -13.34 7.87 -11.28
N VAL A 79 -13.88 7.63 -10.09
CA VAL A 79 -13.19 7.06 -8.95
C VAL A 79 -12.57 5.68 -9.29
N PRO A 80 -11.36 5.35 -8.80
CA PRO A 80 -10.61 4.17 -9.24
C PRO A 80 -11.09 2.84 -8.62
N ASP A 81 -12.37 2.51 -8.76
CA ASP A 81 -12.94 1.21 -8.35
C ASP A 81 -13.21 0.23 -9.51
N LYS A 82 -13.03 0.69 -10.75
CA LYS A 82 -13.31 -0.07 -11.98
C LYS A 82 -12.77 -1.51 -11.99
N PHE A 83 -11.64 -1.74 -11.32
CA PHE A 83 -10.97 -3.04 -11.32
C PHE A 83 -11.12 -3.83 -10.02
N LEU A 84 -11.90 -3.38 -9.04
CA LEU A 84 -12.10 -4.12 -7.79
C LEU A 84 -12.70 -5.51 -8.07
N SER A 85 -11.92 -6.57 -7.83
CA SER A 85 -12.31 -7.94 -8.22
C SER A 85 -13.34 -8.57 -7.27
N VAL A 86 -13.64 -7.91 -6.15
CA VAL A 86 -14.53 -8.42 -5.11
C VAL A 86 -15.52 -7.34 -4.72
N ASP A 87 -16.77 -7.53 -5.11
CA ASP A 87 -17.87 -6.57 -4.93
C ASP A 87 -18.06 -6.12 -3.47
N THR A 88 -17.69 -6.97 -2.50
CA THR A 88 -17.80 -6.63 -1.07
C THR A 88 -16.83 -5.56 -0.61
N PHE A 89 -15.86 -5.16 -1.45
CA PHE A 89 -14.90 -4.10 -1.14
C PHE A 89 -15.38 -2.71 -1.57
N VAL A 90 -16.44 -2.62 -2.36
CA VAL A 90 -16.99 -1.37 -2.85
C VAL A 90 -17.62 -0.55 -1.72
N CYS A 91 -17.41 0.77 -1.75
CA CYS A 91 -17.80 1.72 -0.70
C CYS A 91 -18.73 2.85 -1.15
N GLN A 92 -19.16 2.89 -2.41
CA GLN A 92 -19.98 3.99 -2.96
C GLN A 92 -21.28 4.27 -2.18
N LYS A 93 -22.00 3.24 -1.71
CA LYS A 93 -23.33 3.36 -1.07
C LYS A 93 -23.28 3.52 0.45
N ARG A 94 -22.29 4.23 0.96
CA ARG A 94 -22.02 4.33 2.40
C ARG A 94 -22.17 5.72 2.93
N SER A 95 -22.30 5.81 4.24
CA SER A 95 -22.41 7.07 4.96
C SER A 95 -21.18 7.92 4.68
N ASP A 96 -21.42 9.22 4.60
CA ASP A 96 -20.35 10.18 4.42
C ASP A 96 -19.38 10.16 5.59
N LEU A 97 -18.18 10.63 5.28
CA LEU A 97 -17.11 10.80 6.24
C LEU A 97 -17.42 11.95 7.21
N PRO A 98 -16.69 12.02 8.35
CA PRO A 98 -16.74 13.18 9.23
C PRO A 98 -16.68 14.50 8.47
N PRO A 99 -17.47 15.54 8.85
CA PRO A 99 -17.44 16.85 8.20
C PRO A 99 -16.05 17.50 8.20
N SER A 100 -15.18 17.15 9.15
CA SER A 100 -13.77 17.58 9.17
C SER A 100 -12.98 17.12 7.93
N PHE A 101 -13.47 16.13 7.19
CA PHE A 101 -12.88 15.63 5.95
C PHE A 101 -13.52 16.22 4.68
N ALA A 102 -14.61 16.99 4.81
CA ALA A 102 -15.25 17.65 3.68
C ALA A 102 -14.30 18.69 3.04
N PRO A 103 -14.47 19.03 1.74
CA PRO A 103 -13.70 20.11 1.10
C PRO A 103 -13.80 21.43 1.86
N THR A 104 -12.72 22.21 1.87
CA THR A 104 -12.69 23.57 2.42
C THR A 104 -12.03 24.52 1.42
N GLN A 105 -12.01 25.83 1.71
CA GLN A 105 -11.28 26.80 0.91
C GLN A 105 -9.77 26.51 0.84
N ASP A 106 -9.24 25.82 1.86
CA ASP A 106 -7.83 25.43 1.95
C ASP A 106 -7.53 24.10 1.24
N GLY A 107 -8.49 23.50 0.52
CA GLY A 107 -8.28 22.29 -0.28
C GLY A 107 -9.08 21.06 0.15
N ARG A 108 -8.70 19.91 -0.42
CA ARG A 108 -9.45 18.65 -0.33
C ARG A 108 -8.68 17.53 0.34
N LEU A 109 -9.39 16.73 1.14
CA LEU A 109 -8.83 15.50 1.72
C LEU A 109 -9.07 14.29 0.81
N PHE A 110 -10.32 14.00 0.48
CA PHE A 110 -10.68 12.80 -0.31
C PHE A 110 -11.51 13.10 -1.55
N ASP A 111 -11.89 14.36 -1.75
CA ASP A 111 -12.75 14.79 -2.85
C ASP A 111 -11.97 15.09 -4.13
N PHE A 112 -11.14 14.13 -4.56
CA PHE A 112 -10.40 14.21 -5.82
C PHE A 112 -10.06 12.81 -6.31
N THR A 113 -9.80 12.68 -7.61
CA THR A 113 -9.23 11.46 -8.20
C THR A 113 -7.82 11.73 -8.73
N THR A 114 -7.08 10.66 -8.99
CA THR A 114 -5.69 10.74 -9.47
C THR A 114 -5.57 9.96 -10.76
N THR A 115 -4.93 10.55 -11.77
CA THR A 115 -4.43 9.81 -12.92
C THR A 115 -2.93 9.91 -13.02
N VAL A 116 -2.27 8.86 -13.48
CA VAL A 116 -0.82 8.77 -13.56
C VAL A 116 -0.41 8.53 -15.01
N SER A 117 0.62 9.23 -15.46
CA SER A 117 1.32 8.97 -16.72
C SER A 117 2.73 8.50 -16.39
N THR A 118 3.10 7.31 -16.84
CA THR A 118 4.39 6.68 -16.56
C THR A 118 4.84 5.78 -17.71
N ASP A 119 6.12 5.86 -18.04
CA ASP A 119 6.81 4.90 -18.92
C ASP A 119 7.55 3.80 -18.14
N LEU A 120 7.53 3.90 -16.79
CA LEU A 120 8.12 2.91 -15.89
C LEU A 120 7.36 1.58 -15.92
N LYS A 121 8.10 0.49 -15.71
CA LYS A 121 7.60 -0.85 -15.44
C LYS A 121 7.54 -1.08 -13.93
N LEU A 122 6.34 -1.07 -13.38
CA LEU A 122 6.06 -1.14 -11.95
C LEU A 122 5.43 -2.48 -11.57
N ILE A 123 5.80 -3.02 -10.42
CA ILE A 123 5.14 -4.21 -9.85
C ILE A 123 4.68 -3.96 -8.41
N PHE A 124 3.39 -4.13 -8.16
CA PHE A 124 2.81 -4.19 -6.84
C PHE A 124 2.92 -5.61 -6.30
N MET A 125 3.36 -5.75 -5.06
CA MET A 125 3.53 -7.07 -4.46
C MET A 125 2.98 -7.09 -3.03
N GLY A 126 2.13 -8.06 -2.71
CA GLY A 126 1.53 -8.17 -1.38
C GLY A 126 0.30 -9.09 -1.35
N ASP A 127 -0.53 -8.96 -0.32
CA ASP A 127 -1.75 -9.76 -0.16
C ASP A 127 -2.98 -9.07 -0.81
N SER A 128 -4.18 -9.29 -0.25
CA SER A 128 -5.41 -8.63 -0.72
C SER A 128 -5.39 -7.10 -0.60
N LEU A 129 -4.64 -6.50 0.34
CA LEU A 129 -4.54 -5.04 0.40
C LEU A 129 -3.61 -4.50 -0.69
N GLY A 130 -2.49 -5.20 -0.93
CA GLY A 130 -1.61 -4.88 -2.06
C GLY A 130 -2.37 -4.96 -3.38
N HIS A 131 -3.25 -5.95 -3.52
CA HIS A 131 -4.11 -6.09 -4.70
C HIS A 131 -5.10 -4.93 -4.87
N GLN A 132 -5.76 -4.49 -3.78
CA GLN A 132 -6.71 -3.38 -3.85
C GLN A 132 -6.05 -2.09 -4.33
N PHE A 133 -4.87 -1.80 -3.79
CA PHE A 133 -4.14 -0.61 -4.21
C PHE A 133 -3.54 -0.75 -5.61
N SER A 134 -3.14 -1.95 -6.03
CA SER A 134 -2.72 -2.17 -7.41
C SER A 134 -3.88 -1.97 -8.39
N GLN A 135 -5.09 -2.38 -8.04
CA GLN A 135 -6.30 -2.14 -8.82
C GLN A 135 -6.64 -0.65 -8.91
N GLY A 136 -6.52 0.07 -7.79
CA GLY A 136 -6.68 1.53 -7.78
C GLY A 136 -5.62 2.25 -8.62
N PHE A 137 -4.38 1.74 -8.61
CA PHE A 137 -3.31 2.26 -9.45
C PHE A 137 -3.53 1.94 -10.93
N ASP A 138 -3.93 0.70 -11.27
CA ASP A 138 -4.32 0.28 -12.64
C ASP A 138 -5.38 1.22 -13.22
N ALA A 139 -6.40 1.58 -12.44
CA ALA A 139 -7.43 2.53 -12.84
C ALA A 139 -6.91 3.96 -13.07
N ALA A 140 -5.85 4.36 -12.38
CA ALA A 140 -5.23 5.67 -12.54
C ALA A 140 -4.26 5.75 -13.73
N VAL A 141 -3.59 4.64 -14.08
CA VAL A 141 -2.66 4.57 -15.21
C VAL A 141 -3.31 4.18 -16.53
N LEU A 142 -4.50 3.58 -16.50
CA LEU A 142 -5.25 3.28 -17.71
C LEU A 142 -6.21 4.42 -18.03
N GLU A 143 -6.24 4.83 -19.30
CA GLU A 143 -7.21 5.79 -19.80
C GLU A 143 -8.59 5.15 -19.95
N GLU A 144 -9.64 5.98 -19.94
CA GLU A 144 -10.98 5.52 -20.25
C GLU A 144 -11.02 4.90 -21.66
N GLY A 145 -11.64 3.72 -21.78
CA GLY A 145 -11.65 2.95 -23.02
C GLY A 145 -10.47 1.99 -23.18
N HIS A 146 -9.46 2.06 -22.30
CA HIS A 146 -8.29 1.19 -22.33
C HIS A 146 -8.31 0.12 -21.23
N GLU A 147 -9.46 -0.15 -20.63
CA GLU A 147 -9.62 -1.16 -19.57
C GLU A 147 -9.23 -2.58 -20.03
N SER A 148 -9.35 -2.87 -21.33
CA SER A 148 -8.94 -4.16 -21.92
C SER A 148 -7.43 -4.40 -21.87
N ARG A 149 -6.62 -3.36 -21.61
CA ARG A 149 -5.17 -3.49 -21.41
C ARG A 149 -4.82 -4.15 -20.08
N ARG A 150 -5.76 -4.22 -19.13
CA ARG A 150 -5.60 -5.00 -17.90
C ARG A 150 -5.91 -6.47 -18.15
N ASN A 151 -4.92 -7.31 -17.98
CA ASN A 151 -4.99 -8.76 -18.12
C ASN A 151 -4.84 -9.45 -16.76
N VAL A 152 -5.85 -10.24 -16.36
CA VAL A 152 -5.77 -11.13 -15.19
C VAL A 152 -5.20 -12.47 -15.63
N MET A 153 -3.90 -12.65 -15.42
CA MET A 153 -3.16 -13.83 -15.86
C MET A 153 -3.46 -15.06 -15.00
N LEU A 154 -3.62 -14.88 -13.69
CA LEU A 154 -3.89 -15.94 -12.74
C LEU A 154 -4.91 -15.49 -11.70
N LYS A 155 -5.90 -16.35 -11.45
CA LYS A 155 -6.94 -16.15 -10.43
C LYS A 155 -7.27 -17.44 -9.71
N TYR A 156 -7.86 -17.32 -8.53
CA TYR A 156 -8.42 -18.44 -7.78
C TYR A 156 -9.77 -18.05 -7.19
N GLN A 157 -10.57 -19.04 -6.85
CA GLN A 157 -11.93 -18.85 -6.36
C GLN A 157 -12.07 -19.44 -4.96
N ILE A 158 -12.60 -18.65 -4.03
CA ILE A 158 -13.07 -19.14 -2.72
C ILE A 158 -14.58 -18.87 -2.67
N LYS A 159 -15.37 -19.95 -2.59
CA LYS A 159 -16.84 -19.88 -2.65
C LYS A 159 -17.29 -19.15 -3.92
N ARG A 160 -17.91 -17.98 -3.79
CA ARG A 160 -18.39 -17.13 -4.91
C ARG A 160 -17.45 -15.97 -5.23
N LYS A 161 -16.33 -15.82 -4.50
CA LYS A 161 -15.41 -14.69 -4.67
C LYS A 161 -14.23 -15.10 -5.56
N ILE A 162 -13.86 -14.24 -6.49
CA ILE A 162 -12.70 -14.39 -7.36
C ILE A 162 -11.59 -13.48 -6.86
N PHE A 163 -10.39 -14.05 -6.79
CA PHE A 163 -9.22 -13.36 -6.32
C PHE A 163 -8.12 -13.45 -7.37
N ASP A 164 -7.58 -12.31 -7.78
CA ASP A 164 -6.46 -12.28 -8.70
C ASP A 164 -5.16 -12.56 -7.92
N CYS A 165 -4.27 -13.34 -8.52
CA CYS A 165 -2.91 -13.54 -8.01
C CYS A 165 -1.87 -12.83 -8.87
N LEU A 166 -2.15 -12.69 -10.16
CA LEU A 166 -1.21 -12.15 -11.12
C LEU A 166 -1.98 -11.34 -12.15
N THR A 167 -1.68 -10.04 -12.23
CA THR A 167 -2.30 -9.13 -13.19
C THR A 167 -1.24 -8.26 -13.83
N ILE A 168 -1.51 -7.79 -15.04
CA ILE A 168 -0.66 -6.86 -15.76
C ILE A 168 -1.53 -5.90 -16.58
N SER A 169 -1.17 -4.62 -16.57
CA SER A 169 -1.80 -3.53 -17.28
C SER A 169 -0.73 -2.90 -18.18
N ALA A 170 -0.83 -3.10 -19.49
CA ALA A 170 0.15 -2.58 -20.43
C ALA A 170 -0.44 -2.38 -21.85
N PRO A 171 -0.04 -1.32 -22.57
CA PRO A 171 0.76 -0.21 -22.06
C PRO A 171 -0.06 0.69 -21.11
N THR A 172 0.61 1.25 -20.09
CA THR A 172 0.03 2.33 -19.27
C THR A 172 -0.08 3.62 -20.08
N ARG A 173 -0.80 4.62 -19.56
CA ARG A 173 -0.62 6.00 -19.98
C ARG A 173 0.86 6.35 -19.81
N GLY A 174 1.54 6.68 -20.90
CA GLY A 174 3.00 6.88 -20.92
C GLY A 174 3.82 5.69 -21.44
N GLY A 175 3.20 4.56 -21.78
CA GLY A 175 3.89 3.43 -22.46
C GLY A 175 4.53 2.39 -21.53
N GLY A 176 4.42 2.56 -20.22
CA GLY A 176 4.96 1.66 -19.20
C GLY A 176 4.11 0.42 -18.92
N VAL A 177 4.33 -0.18 -17.74
CA VAL A 177 3.66 -1.41 -17.29
C VAL A 177 3.29 -1.27 -15.81
N SER A 178 2.06 -1.67 -15.44
CA SER A 178 1.68 -1.89 -14.04
C SER A 178 1.35 -3.36 -13.85
N ALA A 179 2.00 -4.05 -12.92
CA ALA A 179 1.72 -5.44 -12.62
C ALA A 179 1.40 -5.65 -11.14
N PHE A 180 0.71 -6.74 -10.83
CA PHE A 180 0.50 -7.19 -9.45
C PHE A 180 0.89 -8.66 -9.30
N TRP A 181 1.63 -8.95 -8.23
CA TRP A 181 1.96 -10.30 -7.80
C TRP A 181 1.54 -10.51 -6.34
N ARG A 182 0.52 -11.36 -6.17
CA ARG A 182 0.04 -11.76 -4.85
C ARG A 182 0.97 -12.74 -4.12
N PHE A 183 1.25 -12.44 -2.86
CA PHE A 183 1.83 -13.36 -1.90
C PHE A 183 1.25 -13.10 -0.50
N THR A 184 1.19 -14.12 0.34
CA THR A 184 0.69 -14.00 1.73
C THR A 184 1.76 -14.26 2.79
N LYS A 185 2.97 -14.62 2.37
CA LYS A 185 4.17 -14.68 3.21
C LYS A 185 5.29 -13.95 2.52
N LEU A 186 6.20 -13.32 3.27
CA LEU A 186 7.40 -12.68 2.71
C LEU A 186 8.09 -13.61 1.70
N LEU A 187 8.56 -13.02 0.60
CA LEU A 187 9.27 -13.74 -0.45
C LEU A 187 10.61 -14.20 0.11
N GLN A 188 10.73 -15.51 0.35
CA GLN A 188 11.94 -16.12 0.87
C GLN A 188 12.44 -17.17 -0.11
N ARG A 189 13.75 -17.20 -0.35
CA ARG A 189 14.37 -18.15 -1.29
C ARG A 189 14.01 -19.60 -0.94
N GLY A 190 14.05 -19.93 0.36
CA GLY A 190 13.72 -21.28 0.86
C GLY A 190 12.26 -21.71 0.69
N LYS A 191 11.36 -20.80 0.29
CA LYS A 191 9.94 -21.08 0.04
C LYS A 191 9.55 -21.00 -1.44
N GLY A 192 10.54 -20.79 -2.31
CA GLY A 192 10.34 -20.79 -3.75
C GLY A 192 10.06 -22.17 -4.31
N ARG A 193 9.14 -22.25 -5.28
CA ARG A 193 8.88 -23.45 -6.07
C ARG A 193 8.98 -23.11 -7.54
N LYS A 194 9.45 -24.06 -8.36
CA LYS A 194 9.50 -23.89 -9.83
C LYS A 194 8.13 -23.55 -10.42
N SER A 195 7.09 -24.23 -9.93
CA SER A 195 5.70 -23.99 -10.31
C SER A 195 4.81 -24.02 -9.09
N MET A 196 3.87 -23.08 -9.03
CA MET A 196 2.86 -22.99 -7.98
C MET A 196 1.51 -22.61 -8.58
N ALA A 197 0.44 -23.17 -8.02
CA ALA A 197 -0.92 -22.73 -8.31
C ALA A 197 -1.27 -21.49 -7.48
N CYS A 198 -2.07 -20.60 -8.03
CA CYS A 198 -2.52 -19.37 -7.36
C CYS A 198 -3.25 -19.64 -6.03
N SER A 199 -3.94 -20.77 -5.88
CA SER A 199 -4.58 -21.17 -4.61
C SER A 199 -3.59 -21.65 -3.52
N ALA A 200 -2.31 -21.83 -3.84
CA ALA A 200 -1.29 -22.37 -2.93
C ALA A 200 -0.30 -21.32 -2.39
N ILE A 201 -0.55 -20.03 -2.66
CA ILE A 201 0.31 -18.89 -2.27
C ILE A 201 0.53 -18.76 -0.77
N GLU A 202 -0.32 -19.38 0.06
CA GLU A 202 -0.14 -19.44 1.52
C GLU A 202 1.07 -20.26 1.95
N THR A 203 1.57 -21.13 1.06
CA THR A 203 2.67 -22.05 1.36
C THR A 203 4.03 -21.60 0.79
N GLY A 204 4.07 -20.53 0.00
CA GLY A 204 5.29 -20.02 -0.64
C GLY A 204 4.99 -19.19 -1.88
N TRP A 205 5.93 -19.16 -2.82
CA TRP A 205 5.79 -18.45 -4.09
C TRP A 205 6.28 -19.30 -5.28
N GLY A 206 5.77 -19.00 -6.48
CA GLY A 206 6.10 -19.73 -7.71
C GLY A 206 6.98 -18.93 -8.66
N GLN A 207 8.11 -19.49 -9.10
CA GLN A 207 8.97 -18.91 -10.15
C GLN A 207 8.21 -18.71 -11.46
N ASN A 208 7.24 -19.58 -11.75
CA ASN A 208 6.34 -19.45 -12.89
C ASN A 208 5.51 -18.16 -12.89
N PHE A 209 5.36 -17.45 -11.76
CA PHE A 209 4.66 -16.17 -11.72
C PHE A 209 5.57 -15.05 -12.26
N ALA A 210 6.82 -15.02 -11.82
CA ALA A 210 7.83 -14.10 -12.33
C ALA A 210 8.06 -14.27 -13.83
N LEU A 211 8.30 -15.51 -14.28
CA LEU A 211 8.50 -15.80 -15.72
C LEU A 211 7.34 -15.31 -16.58
N ARG A 212 6.09 -15.54 -16.13
CA ARG A 212 4.89 -15.06 -16.85
C ARG A 212 4.85 -13.54 -16.97
N LEU A 213 5.24 -12.80 -15.92
CA LEU A 213 5.29 -11.35 -15.97
C LEU A 213 6.40 -10.85 -16.90
N LEU A 214 7.61 -11.43 -16.79
CA LEU A 214 8.77 -11.02 -17.57
C LEU A 214 8.63 -11.33 -19.06
N ASP A 215 7.98 -12.46 -19.39
CA ASP A 215 7.73 -12.91 -20.76
C ASP A 215 6.48 -12.26 -21.39
N TYR A 216 5.77 -11.40 -20.65
CA TYR A 216 4.56 -10.76 -21.18
C TYR A 216 4.90 -9.81 -22.32
N GLN A 217 4.20 -10.00 -23.45
CA GLN A 217 4.32 -9.18 -24.64
C GLN A 217 3.10 -8.28 -24.79
N TYR A 218 3.33 -7.03 -25.17
CA TYR A 218 2.27 -6.05 -25.46
C TYR A 218 2.66 -5.20 -26.68
N SER A 219 1.66 -4.66 -27.37
CA SER A 219 1.86 -3.69 -28.44
C SER A 219 1.50 -2.30 -27.92
N ASP A 220 2.25 -1.31 -28.36
CA ASP A 220 1.88 0.09 -28.16
C ASP A 220 1.04 0.52 -29.37
N ASP A 221 -0.10 1.16 -29.14
CA ASP A 221 -0.96 1.66 -30.22
C ASP A 221 -0.23 2.70 -31.09
N SER A 222 0.77 3.40 -30.51
CA SER A 222 1.64 4.33 -31.24
C SER A 222 2.68 3.63 -32.12
N ALA A 223 2.98 2.35 -31.86
CA ALA A 223 3.95 1.55 -32.60
C ALA A 223 3.45 0.10 -32.76
N PRO A 224 2.39 -0.14 -33.58
CA PRO A 224 1.67 -1.42 -33.63
C PRO A 224 2.52 -2.60 -34.13
N ASN A 225 3.67 -2.32 -34.76
CA ASN A 225 4.59 -3.34 -35.29
C ASN A 225 5.73 -3.70 -34.33
N SER A 226 5.89 -3.00 -33.20
CA SER A 226 6.88 -3.35 -32.18
C SER A 226 6.20 -4.12 -31.05
N ALA A 227 6.47 -5.43 -30.97
CA ALA A 227 6.13 -6.21 -29.79
C ALA A 227 7.10 -5.84 -28.66
N ASN A 228 6.60 -5.15 -27.64
CA ASN A 228 7.34 -4.85 -26.43
C ASN A 228 7.27 -6.05 -25.49
N ILE A 229 8.36 -6.34 -24.78
CA ILE A 229 8.44 -7.34 -23.72
C ILE A 229 8.73 -6.65 -22.39
N VAL A 230 8.16 -7.16 -21.30
CA VAL A 230 8.41 -6.62 -19.96
C VAL A 230 9.89 -6.77 -19.60
N ALA A 231 10.46 -7.98 -19.66
CA ALA A 231 11.87 -8.32 -19.42
C ALA A 231 12.48 -7.91 -18.05
N GLY A 232 11.81 -7.04 -17.30
CA GLY A 232 12.21 -6.55 -15.98
C GLY A 232 11.27 -5.45 -15.50
N PHE A 233 11.44 -5.04 -14.24
CA PHE A 233 10.70 -3.95 -13.62
C PHE A 233 11.67 -2.90 -13.09
N ASP A 234 11.34 -1.63 -13.26
CA ASP A 234 12.12 -0.52 -12.71
C ASP A 234 11.98 -0.48 -11.18
N ALA A 235 10.74 -0.60 -10.70
CA ALA A 235 10.41 -0.48 -9.28
C ALA A 235 9.36 -1.50 -8.79
N ALA A 236 9.47 -1.87 -7.51
CA ALA A 236 8.46 -2.65 -6.80
C ALA A 236 7.81 -1.85 -5.67
N ILE A 237 6.49 -1.96 -5.55
CA ILE A 237 5.71 -1.45 -4.42
C ILE A 237 5.41 -2.65 -3.52
N LEU A 238 6.14 -2.76 -2.41
CA LEU A 238 6.13 -3.91 -1.51
C LEU A 238 5.25 -3.65 -0.28
N ARG A 239 4.15 -4.40 -0.16
CA ARG A 239 3.27 -4.38 1.01
C ARG A 239 3.46 -5.63 1.86
N ILE A 240 3.74 -5.44 3.16
CA ILE A 240 4.02 -6.54 4.09
C ILE A 240 2.73 -7.27 4.50
N PRO A 241 2.64 -8.62 4.37
CA PRO A 241 1.44 -9.42 4.57
C PRO A 241 1.04 -9.68 6.05
N HIS A 242 0.96 -8.64 6.89
CA HIS A 242 0.67 -8.79 8.34
C HIS A 242 -0.67 -9.48 8.66
N GLY A 243 -1.68 -9.43 7.78
CA GLY A 243 -2.91 -10.21 7.99
C GLY A 243 -2.75 -11.73 7.85
N TRP A 244 -1.60 -12.15 7.32
CA TRP A 244 -1.25 -13.54 7.06
C TRP A 244 0.01 -13.97 7.81
N MET A 245 0.70 -13.03 8.46
CA MET A 245 1.94 -13.23 9.19
C MET A 245 1.82 -12.56 10.54
N LYS A 246 2.16 -13.28 11.60
CA LYS A 246 2.31 -12.63 12.91
C LYS A 246 3.45 -11.61 12.84
N ALA A 247 3.36 -10.53 13.61
CA ALA A 247 4.42 -9.53 13.69
C ALA A 247 5.79 -10.14 14.02
N GLU A 248 5.85 -11.12 14.93
CA GLU A 248 7.08 -11.86 15.29
C GLU A 248 7.71 -12.64 14.10
N GLU A 249 6.91 -12.99 13.08
CA GLU A 249 7.42 -13.64 11.88
C GLU A 249 8.07 -12.62 10.91
N ILE A 250 7.81 -11.33 11.07
CA ILE A 250 8.31 -10.26 10.21
C ILE A 250 9.62 -9.72 10.81
N THR A 251 10.72 -10.41 10.53
CA THR A 251 12.05 -10.00 11.01
C THR A 251 12.80 -9.14 9.99
N ARG A 252 13.83 -8.45 10.46
CA ARG A 252 14.68 -7.58 9.62
C ARG A 252 15.29 -8.36 8.47
N GLU A 253 15.84 -9.54 8.76
CA GLU A 253 16.54 -10.40 7.81
C GLU A 253 15.60 -10.85 6.70
N ARG A 254 14.35 -11.21 7.06
CA ARG A 254 13.34 -11.63 6.09
C ARG A 254 12.84 -10.49 5.22
N LEU A 255 12.76 -9.27 5.76
CA LEU A 255 12.43 -8.08 4.99
C LEU A 255 13.56 -7.72 4.01
N VAL A 256 14.81 -7.73 4.46
CA VAL A 256 15.98 -7.51 3.60
C VAL A 256 16.09 -8.58 2.52
N GLU A 257 15.85 -9.86 2.87
CA GLU A 257 15.76 -10.96 1.90
C GLU A 257 14.70 -10.67 0.84
N ALA A 258 13.49 -10.26 1.24
CA ALA A 258 12.41 -9.96 0.30
C ALA A 258 12.73 -8.77 -0.63
N ILE A 259 13.43 -7.74 -0.13
CA ILE A 259 13.87 -6.58 -0.94
C ILE A 259 14.90 -7.04 -1.98
N ASN A 260 15.96 -7.74 -1.57
CA ASN A 260 16.98 -8.24 -2.49
C ASN A 260 16.40 -9.22 -3.52
N PHE A 261 15.46 -10.05 -3.07
CA PHE A 261 14.77 -11.00 -3.93
C PHE A 261 13.97 -10.33 -5.06
N CYS A 262 13.45 -9.10 -4.85
CA CYS A 262 12.81 -8.34 -5.93
C CYS A 262 13.79 -8.04 -7.08
N ASN A 263 15.04 -7.69 -6.76
CA ASN A 263 16.08 -7.50 -7.78
C ASN A 263 16.43 -8.82 -8.48
N GLU A 264 16.71 -9.88 -7.71
CA GLU A 264 17.15 -11.18 -8.24
C GLU A 264 16.17 -11.79 -9.23
N VAL A 265 14.87 -11.63 -8.98
CA VAL A 265 13.83 -12.30 -9.77
C VAL A 265 13.21 -11.39 -10.82
N LEU A 266 13.19 -10.07 -10.61
CA LEU A 266 12.44 -9.13 -11.45
C LEU A 266 13.30 -7.99 -12.00
N GLY A 267 14.59 -7.93 -11.66
CA GLY A 267 15.49 -6.85 -12.07
C GLY A 267 15.23 -5.50 -11.39
N VAL A 268 14.41 -5.48 -10.35
CA VAL A 268 13.99 -4.25 -9.63
C VAL A 268 15.19 -3.54 -9.02
N ARG A 269 15.28 -2.22 -9.22
CA ARG A 269 16.32 -1.36 -8.62
C ARG A 269 15.79 -0.43 -7.53
N THR A 270 14.49 -0.15 -7.54
CA THR A 270 13.84 0.69 -6.53
C THR A 270 12.72 -0.08 -5.83
N VAL A 271 12.69 -0.05 -4.50
CA VAL A 271 11.60 -0.65 -3.71
C VAL A 271 10.93 0.42 -2.86
N VAL A 272 9.63 0.63 -3.06
CA VAL A 272 8.78 1.42 -2.17
C VAL A 272 8.12 0.47 -1.17
N ILE A 273 8.44 0.60 0.11
CA ILE A 273 7.82 -0.23 1.16
C ILE A 273 6.66 0.55 1.80
N THR A 274 5.47 -0.03 1.77
CA THR A 274 4.31 0.52 2.47
C THR A 274 4.30 0.02 3.92
N THR A 275 4.27 0.94 4.89
CA THR A 275 4.15 0.58 6.31
C THR A 275 2.82 -0.14 6.59
N ILE A 276 2.84 -1.00 7.62
CA ILE A 276 1.69 -1.83 8.00
C ILE A 276 0.66 -0.94 8.66
N ALA A 277 -0.44 -0.67 7.95
CA ALA A 277 -1.58 0.03 8.50
C ALA A 277 -2.30 -0.80 9.57
N ILE A 278 -2.92 -0.10 10.52
CA ILE A 278 -3.83 -0.72 11.47
C ILE A 278 -4.99 -1.38 10.73
N ASN A 279 -5.32 -2.58 11.15
CA ASN A 279 -6.45 -3.35 10.66
C ASN A 279 -6.86 -4.34 11.74
N ASN A 280 -8.01 -4.98 11.56
CA ASN A 280 -8.59 -5.92 12.51
C ASN A 280 -7.75 -7.18 12.81
N ASN A 281 -6.58 -7.37 12.20
CA ASN A 281 -5.67 -8.46 12.58
C ASN A 281 -4.86 -8.14 13.84
N ALA A 282 -4.83 -6.87 14.29
CA ALA A 282 -4.34 -6.48 15.61
C ALA A 282 -5.54 -6.22 16.53
N MET A 283 -5.98 -7.25 17.26
CA MET A 283 -7.17 -7.23 18.11
C MET A 283 -6.90 -6.72 19.53
N LYS A 284 -5.63 -6.57 19.91
CA LYS A 284 -5.22 -6.16 21.26
C LYS A 284 -4.10 -5.13 21.22
N THR A 285 -4.00 -4.31 22.27
CA THR A 285 -2.93 -3.31 22.45
C THR A 285 -1.53 -3.90 22.23
N GLY A 286 -1.24 -5.07 22.81
CA GLY A 286 0.06 -5.72 22.63
C GLY A 286 0.36 -6.15 21.19
N GLU A 287 -0.65 -6.50 20.39
CA GLU A 287 -0.45 -6.82 18.97
C GLU A 287 -0.17 -5.56 18.15
N TRP A 288 -0.78 -4.43 18.51
CA TRP A 288 -0.50 -3.13 17.90
C TRP A 288 0.91 -2.60 18.24
N ASP A 289 1.39 -2.84 19.46
CA ASP A 289 2.76 -2.50 19.84
C ASP A 289 3.77 -3.24 18.96
N GLU A 290 3.50 -4.52 18.64
CA GLU A 290 4.36 -5.29 17.72
C GLU A 290 4.29 -4.75 16.28
N VAL A 291 3.11 -4.37 15.78
CA VAL A 291 2.99 -3.69 14.47
C VAL A 291 3.79 -2.39 14.43
N THR A 292 3.72 -1.60 15.50
CA THR A 292 4.48 -0.35 15.63
C THR A 292 5.99 -0.62 15.60
N LYS A 293 6.46 -1.63 16.34
CA LYS A 293 7.86 -2.08 16.29
C LYS A 293 8.27 -2.55 14.90
N THR A 294 7.41 -3.28 14.19
CA THR A 294 7.67 -3.68 12.80
C THR A 294 7.78 -2.47 11.87
N ASN A 295 6.93 -1.46 12.01
CA ASN A 295 7.01 -0.23 11.22
C ASN A 295 8.29 0.57 11.49
N VAL A 296 8.73 0.65 12.75
CA VAL A 296 10.04 1.23 13.12
C VAL A 296 11.19 0.41 12.52
N MET A 297 11.07 -0.92 12.50
CA MET A 297 12.06 -1.79 11.84
C MET A 297 12.14 -1.52 10.33
N ILE A 298 11.00 -1.33 9.65
CA ILE A 298 10.95 -0.99 8.23
C ILE A 298 11.63 0.36 7.96
N GLN A 299 11.34 1.40 8.76
CA GLN A 299 12.03 2.69 8.71
C GLN A 299 13.54 2.51 8.85
N ASN A 300 13.99 1.78 9.88
CA ASN A 300 15.41 1.50 10.10
C ASN A 300 16.06 0.69 8.96
N ILE A 301 15.32 -0.08 8.17
CA ILE A 301 15.86 -0.73 6.96
C ILE A 301 16.12 0.32 5.88
N GLN A 302 15.16 1.22 5.65
CA GLN A 302 15.26 2.27 4.64
C GLN A 302 16.35 3.30 4.99
N ASP A 303 16.43 3.76 6.24
CA ASP A 303 17.44 4.74 6.69
C ASP A 303 18.87 4.19 6.59
N ASN A 304 19.04 2.88 6.79
CA ASN A 304 20.34 2.22 6.80
C ASN A 304 20.56 1.32 5.58
N TRP A 305 19.79 1.51 4.50
CA TRP A 305 19.92 0.69 3.30
C TRP A 305 21.28 0.96 2.65
N LYS A 306 22.04 -0.11 2.44
CA LYS A 306 23.34 -0.04 1.75
C LYS A 306 23.13 -0.33 0.28
N GLN A 307 23.37 0.69 -0.53
CA GLN A 307 23.31 0.56 -1.98
C GLN A 307 24.40 -0.41 -2.47
N PRO A 308 24.17 -1.16 -3.56
CA PRO A 308 25.22 -1.94 -4.20
C PRO A 308 26.34 -1.02 -4.69
N ASN A 309 27.58 -1.51 -4.72
CA ASN A 309 28.69 -0.73 -5.28
C ASN A 309 28.47 -0.47 -6.78
N ASP A 310 29.24 0.45 -7.36
CA ASP A 310 29.16 0.73 -8.79
C ASP A 310 29.47 -0.54 -9.61
N GLY A 311 28.53 -0.93 -10.48
CA GLY A 311 28.61 -2.14 -11.30
C GLY A 311 28.13 -3.42 -10.62
N GLU A 312 27.73 -3.38 -9.34
CA GLU A 312 27.06 -4.50 -8.68
C GLU A 312 25.55 -4.47 -8.92
N ASP A 313 24.95 -5.65 -9.07
CA ASP A 313 23.50 -5.81 -9.13
C ASP A 313 22.89 -5.67 -7.73
N GLY A 314 21.71 -5.04 -7.65
CA GLY A 314 20.95 -4.96 -6.41
C GLY A 314 19.88 -3.88 -6.42
N VAL A 315 19.14 -3.79 -5.31
CA VAL A 315 18.24 -2.68 -5.05
C VAL A 315 19.07 -1.46 -4.66
N GLU A 316 19.03 -0.43 -5.49
CA GLU A 316 19.71 0.84 -5.28
C GLU A 316 18.99 1.72 -4.26
N TRP A 317 17.66 1.74 -4.32
CA TRP A 317 16.86 2.68 -3.52
C TRP A 317 15.74 1.97 -2.78
N VAL A 318 15.66 2.22 -1.47
CA VAL A 318 14.50 1.86 -0.66
C VAL A 318 13.84 3.15 -0.19
N LEU A 319 12.56 3.29 -0.53
CA LEU A 319 11.71 4.42 -0.16
C LEU A 319 10.61 3.93 0.79
N LEU A 320 10.13 4.82 1.66
CA LEU A 320 9.05 4.52 2.58
C LEU A 320 7.77 5.26 2.20
N GLN A 321 6.66 4.53 2.17
CA GLN A 321 5.31 5.09 2.13
C GLN A 321 4.67 4.95 3.52
N GLN A 322 4.41 6.07 4.19
CA GLN A 322 3.97 6.16 5.59
C GLN A 322 2.46 5.91 5.78
N PHE A 323 1.95 4.86 5.16
CA PHE A 323 0.53 4.54 5.16
C PHE A 323 -0.05 4.23 6.56
N SER A 324 0.75 3.68 7.47
CA SER A 324 0.32 3.43 8.85
C SER A 324 -0.03 4.70 9.62
N SER A 325 0.76 5.76 9.50
CA SER A 325 0.52 7.02 10.22
C SER A 325 -0.77 7.67 9.71
N PHE A 326 -0.89 7.76 8.37
CA PHE A 326 -2.10 8.26 7.70
C PHE A 326 -3.38 7.53 8.14
N THR A 327 -3.36 6.20 8.11
CA THR A 327 -4.54 5.41 8.46
C THR A 327 -4.90 5.50 9.94
N LEU A 328 -3.91 5.59 10.83
CA LEU A 328 -4.13 5.81 12.25
C LEU A 328 -4.77 7.18 12.52
N GLU A 329 -4.26 8.25 11.90
CA GLU A 329 -4.85 9.60 12.01
C GLU A 329 -6.28 9.63 11.49
N LEU A 330 -6.53 8.98 10.35
CA LEU A 330 -7.87 8.87 9.75
C LEU A 330 -8.86 8.18 10.70
N ILE A 331 -8.47 7.05 11.29
CA ILE A 331 -9.31 6.31 12.23
C ILE A 331 -9.51 7.11 13.51
N LYS A 332 -8.47 7.75 14.04
CA LYS A 332 -8.56 8.61 15.22
C LYS A 332 -9.55 9.75 15.03
N ALA A 333 -9.46 10.48 13.92
CA ALA A 333 -10.36 11.59 13.64
C ALA A 333 -11.82 11.12 13.43
N ASN A 334 -12.05 9.92 12.88
CA ASN A 334 -13.40 9.35 12.87
C ASN A 334 -13.87 8.91 14.26
N ALA A 335 -12.97 8.37 15.10
CA ALA A 335 -13.27 7.99 16.48
C ALA A 335 -13.73 9.21 17.30
N GLU A 336 -12.99 10.31 17.22
CA GLU A 336 -13.35 11.59 17.84
C GLU A 336 -14.74 12.05 17.38
N TYR A 337 -15.00 12.02 16.06
CA TYR A 337 -16.27 12.44 15.49
C TYR A 337 -17.47 11.64 16.01
N ILE A 338 -17.32 10.32 16.17
CA ILE A 338 -18.40 9.46 16.66
C ILE A 338 -18.47 9.38 18.20
N GLY A 339 -17.67 10.17 18.92
CA GLY A 339 -17.76 10.33 20.37
C GLY A 339 -16.93 9.33 21.19
N TYR A 340 -15.77 8.90 20.67
CA TYR A 340 -14.75 8.23 21.49
C TYR A 340 -13.85 9.24 22.19
N ASP A 341 -13.40 8.87 23.39
CA ASP A 341 -12.21 9.45 23.99
C ASP A 341 -10.98 8.82 23.30
N VAL A 342 -10.14 9.67 22.72
CA VAL A 342 -8.92 9.27 22.00
C VAL A 342 -7.65 9.69 22.73
N SER A 343 -7.76 10.00 24.02
CA SER A 343 -6.60 10.25 24.89
C SER A 343 -5.70 9.02 25.03
N ASN A 344 -6.24 7.83 24.77
CA ASN A 344 -5.53 6.56 24.68
C ASN A 344 -5.91 5.80 23.40
N ASN A 345 -5.34 4.61 23.18
CA ASN A 345 -5.54 3.79 21.98
C ASN A 345 -6.67 2.75 22.12
N ASP A 346 -7.43 2.73 23.21
CA ASP A 346 -8.42 1.69 23.48
C ASP A 346 -9.57 1.71 22.45
N TYR A 347 -9.87 2.89 21.88
CA TYR A 347 -10.89 3.04 20.83
C TYR A 347 -10.60 2.18 19.58
N LEU A 348 -9.33 1.88 19.29
CA LEU A 348 -8.92 1.04 18.16
C LEU A 348 -9.39 -0.41 18.30
N PHE A 349 -9.64 -0.85 19.54
CA PHE A 349 -9.99 -2.22 19.87
C PHE A 349 -11.46 -2.38 20.26
N ASP A 350 -12.25 -1.30 20.22
CA ASP A 350 -13.70 -1.40 20.41
C ASP A 350 -14.35 -1.95 19.14
N GLN A 351 -14.93 -3.15 19.25
CA GLN A 351 -15.30 -3.98 18.12
C GLN A 351 -16.81 -4.19 18.03
N LEU A 352 -17.31 -4.28 16.80
CA LEU A 352 -18.68 -4.69 16.54
C LEU A 352 -18.93 -6.12 17.07
N ALA A 353 -20.00 -6.27 17.85
CA ALA A 353 -20.52 -7.52 18.34
C ALA A 353 -21.40 -8.23 17.28
N GLY A 354 -21.18 -9.52 17.10
CA GLY A 354 -21.99 -10.36 16.20
C GLY A 354 -21.24 -11.56 15.64
N ASN A 355 -21.93 -12.38 14.85
CA ASN A 355 -21.33 -13.52 14.15
C ASN A 355 -20.59 -13.07 12.88
N LEU A 356 -19.54 -12.27 13.07
CA LEU A 356 -18.64 -11.84 12.01
C LEU A 356 -17.46 -12.79 11.90
N ASN A 357 -16.96 -13.01 10.68
CA ASN A 357 -15.74 -13.80 10.50
C ASN A 357 -14.51 -13.13 11.12
N TRP A 358 -14.54 -11.80 11.27
CA TRP A 358 -13.47 -10.98 11.82
C TRP A 358 -14.09 -9.87 12.68
N PRO A 359 -13.60 -9.62 13.89
CA PRO A 359 -14.07 -8.50 14.71
C PRO A 359 -13.71 -7.18 14.06
N GLN A 360 -14.66 -6.25 13.96
CA GLN A 360 -14.44 -5.00 13.21
C GLN A 360 -14.36 -3.81 14.15
N ALA A 361 -13.22 -3.10 14.13
CA ALA A 361 -13.04 -1.89 14.92
C ALA A 361 -14.08 -0.83 14.50
N ILE A 362 -14.92 -0.42 15.45
CA ILE A 362 -16.02 0.52 15.23
C ILE A 362 -15.53 1.82 14.58
N PRO A 363 -14.46 2.48 15.09
CA PRO A 363 -13.98 3.73 14.50
C PRO A 363 -13.41 3.57 13.08
N MET A 364 -13.10 2.36 12.66
CA MET A 364 -12.62 2.10 11.31
C MET A 364 -13.77 1.89 10.32
N VAL A 365 -14.91 1.34 10.74
CA VAL A 365 -15.97 0.88 9.82
C VAL A 365 -17.30 1.61 9.95
N CYS A 366 -17.56 2.31 11.05
CA CYS A 366 -18.84 2.99 11.31
C CYS A 366 -18.72 4.51 11.20
N ALA A 367 -19.80 5.16 10.77
CA ALA A 367 -20.00 6.61 10.76
C ALA A 367 -20.74 7.10 12.01
N ASN A 368 -21.17 6.17 12.87
CA ASN A 368 -21.78 6.43 14.16
C ASN A 368 -21.24 5.44 15.20
N LYS A 369 -21.36 5.78 16.48
CA LYS A 369 -21.07 4.86 17.57
C LYS A 369 -22.34 4.06 17.90
N PRO A 370 -22.36 2.73 17.65
CA PRO A 370 -23.46 1.86 18.04
C PRO A 370 -23.56 1.78 19.58
N ARG A 371 -24.76 1.56 20.13
CA ARG A 371 -24.97 1.59 21.59
C ARG A 371 -24.47 0.32 22.28
N ASP A 372 -24.74 -0.82 21.67
CA ASP A 372 -24.39 -2.16 22.18
C ASP A 372 -23.41 -2.87 21.23
N ASN A 373 -22.63 -2.10 20.48
CA ASN A 373 -21.71 -2.58 19.45
C ASN A 373 -22.39 -3.44 18.36
N LEU A 374 -23.71 -3.41 18.23
CA LEU A 374 -24.43 -4.26 17.30
C LEU A 374 -24.15 -3.88 15.86
N VAL A 375 -23.83 -4.87 15.02
CA VAL A 375 -23.58 -4.68 13.58
C VAL A 375 -24.75 -3.99 12.88
N THR A 376 -26.00 -4.25 13.30
CA THR A 376 -27.22 -3.66 12.73
C THR A 376 -27.36 -2.17 13.00
N GLU A 377 -26.66 -1.63 14.00
CA GLU A 377 -26.68 -0.21 14.35
C GLU A 377 -25.51 0.57 13.72
N CYS A 378 -24.53 -0.12 13.15
CA CYS A 378 -23.38 0.50 12.50
C CYS A 378 -23.75 0.97 11.09
N HIS A 379 -23.89 2.28 10.91
CA HIS A 379 -23.95 2.89 9.60
C HIS A 379 -22.54 2.88 9.01
N ARG A 380 -22.32 2.08 7.96
CA ARG A 380 -20.97 1.91 7.40
C ARG A 380 -20.44 3.21 6.81
N ASN A 381 -19.16 3.50 7.07
CA ASN A 381 -18.45 4.67 6.55
C ASN A 381 -17.67 4.34 5.25
N LYS A 382 -17.10 5.38 4.65
CA LYS A 382 -16.23 5.30 3.46
C LYS A 382 -14.73 5.13 3.78
N ILE A 383 -14.36 4.69 5.00
CA ILE A 383 -12.97 4.39 5.37
C ILE A 383 -12.64 2.93 5.05
N SER A 384 -13.46 2.01 5.57
CA SER A 384 -13.22 0.58 5.41
C SER A 384 -14.52 -0.25 5.25
N PRO A 385 -14.59 -1.19 4.29
CA PRO A 385 -15.65 -2.23 4.21
C PRO A 385 -15.79 -3.11 5.44
N ASP A 386 -14.68 -3.57 5.97
CA ASP A 386 -14.68 -4.72 6.86
C ASP A 386 -13.62 -4.63 7.95
N GLY A 387 -12.97 -3.47 8.08
CA GLY A 387 -11.86 -3.15 8.97
C GLY A 387 -10.55 -3.89 8.64
N ILE A 388 -10.48 -4.56 7.48
CA ILE A 388 -9.25 -5.15 6.95
C ILE A 388 -8.86 -4.41 5.68
N HIS A 389 -9.80 -4.31 4.76
CA HIS A 389 -9.68 -3.68 3.46
C HIS A 389 -9.98 -2.19 3.54
N TRP A 390 -9.52 -1.43 2.55
CA TRP A 390 -9.73 0.02 2.49
C TRP A 390 -10.70 0.36 1.37
N CYS A 391 -11.50 1.40 1.56
CA CYS A 391 -12.30 1.97 0.48
C CYS A 391 -11.37 2.65 -0.51
N VAL A 392 -10.99 1.94 -1.57
CA VAL A 392 -10.08 2.44 -2.62
C VAL A 392 -10.69 3.65 -3.31
N GLU A 393 -12.02 3.76 -3.33
CA GLU A 393 -12.75 4.92 -3.81
C GLU A 393 -12.36 6.22 -3.09
N THR A 394 -12.12 6.12 -1.79
CA THR A 394 -11.83 7.26 -0.93
C THR A 394 -10.33 7.51 -0.81
N ILE A 395 -9.57 6.44 -0.57
CA ILE A 395 -8.16 6.51 -0.16
C ILE A 395 -7.21 6.24 -1.35
N GLY A 396 -7.69 5.51 -2.35
CA GLY A 396 -6.92 5.13 -3.54
C GLY A 396 -6.29 6.32 -4.27
N PRO A 397 -6.99 7.44 -4.52
CA PRO A 397 -6.40 8.61 -5.15
C PRO A 397 -5.14 9.13 -4.42
N ARG A 398 -5.18 9.22 -3.09
CA ARG A 398 -4.01 9.59 -2.26
C ARG A 398 -2.91 8.55 -2.31
N TYR A 399 -3.27 7.28 -2.17
CA TYR A 399 -2.30 6.18 -2.23
C TYR A 399 -1.54 6.19 -3.56
N THR A 400 -2.26 6.31 -4.67
CA THR A 400 -1.70 6.37 -6.03
C THR A 400 -0.84 7.61 -6.24
N ALA A 401 -1.30 8.79 -5.81
CA ALA A 401 -0.51 10.03 -5.91
C ALA A 401 0.79 9.94 -5.11
N SER A 402 0.74 9.32 -3.92
CA SER A 402 1.93 9.07 -3.11
C SER A 402 2.93 8.15 -3.81
N VAL A 403 2.48 7.04 -4.43
CA VAL A 403 3.37 6.15 -5.20
C VAL A 403 4.02 6.91 -6.36
N ALA A 404 3.24 7.64 -7.15
CA ALA A 404 3.77 8.42 -8.27
C ALA A 404 4.77 9.50 -7.81
N CYS A 405 4.47 10.19 -6.70
CA CYS A 405 5.37 11.17 -6.09
C CYS A 405 6.67 10.53 -5.59
N LEU A 406 6.62 9.39 -4.91
CA LEU A 406 7.82 8.72 -4.42
C LEU A 406 8.72 8.24 -5.57
N LEU A 407 8.12 7.68 -6.63
CA LEU A 407 8.86 7.28 -7.83
C LEU A 407 9.48 8.48 -8.54
N GLY A 408 8.78 9.62 -8.60
CA GLY A 408 9.31 10.84 -9.21
C GLY A 408 10.58 11.35 -8.53
N CYS A 409 10.73 11.16 -7.22
CA CYS A 409 11.96 11.51 -6.50
C CYS A 409 13.22 10.77 -7.01
N ILE A 410 13.06 9.64 -7.71
CA ILE A 410 14.16 8.85 -8.27
C ILE A 410 14.25 9.01 -9.80
N TYR A 411 13.10 8.91 -10.47
CA TYR A 411 13.06 8.73 -11.92
C TYR A 411 12.83 10.01 -12.72
N ASN A 412 12.50 11.12 -12.07
CA ASN A 412 12.38 12.41 -12.75
C ASN A 412 13.65 13.26 -12.54
N GLY A 413 14.12 13.88 -13.61
CA GLY A 413 15.32 14.71 -13.58
C GLY A 413 16.60 13.88 -13.56
N ARG A 414 17.53 14.23 -12.67
CA ARG A 414 18.79 13.49 -12.49
C ARG A 414 18.63 12.48 -11.38
N THR A 415 19.12 11.26 -11.61
CA THR A 415 19.22 10.22 -10.56
C THR A 415 19.91 10.79 -9.32
N PRO A 416 19.38 10.57 -8.10
CA PRO A 416 20.03 11.05 -6.89
C PRO A 416 21.47 10.55 -6.79
N GLU A 417 22.37 11.42 -6.37
CA GLU A 417 23.76 11.05 -6.14
C GLU A 417 23.88 10.13 -4.91
N ARG A 418 24.84 9.19 -4.94
CA ARG A 418 25.15 8.29 -3.82
C ARG A 418 25.96 8.97 -2.71
N THR A 419 25.89 10.30 -2.64
CA THR A 419 26.55 11.14 -1.64
C THR A 419 25.62 11.38 -0.45
N THR A 420 26.18 11.84 0.68
CA THR A 420 25.36 12.22 1.85
C THR A 420 24.32 13.28 1.48
N ASP A 421 24.68 14.26 0.65
CA ASP A 421 23.78 15.33 0.22
C ASP A 421 22.71 14.84 -0.77
N GLY A 422 23.07 13.95 -1.70
CA GLY A 422 22.12 13.30 -2.60
C GLY A 422 21.09 12.47 -1.84
N LEU A 423 21.53 11.70 -0.85
CA LEU A 423 20.64 10.96 0.06
C LEU A 423 19.76 11.89 0.88
N ALA A 424 20.31 12.97 1.46
CA ALA A 424 19.53 13.94 2.22
C ALA A 424 18.46 14.63 1.35
N SER A 425 18.78 14.94 0.10
CA SER A 425 17.82 15.46 -0.87
C SER A 425 16.70 14.46 -1.17
N LEU A 426 17.06 13.20 -1.43
CA LEU A 426 16.08 12.14 -1.64
C LEU A 426 15.13 11.99 -0.44
N ARG A 427 15.68 11.97 0.78
CA ARG A 427 14.87 11.87 2.00
C ARG A 427 13.95 13.07 2.21
N ARG A 428 14.37 14.28 1.82
CA ARG A 428 13.49 15.45 1.81
C ARG A 428 12.34 15.28 0.81
N CYS A 429 12.62 14.82 -0.41
CA CYS A 429 11.59 14.55 -1.41
C CYS A 429 10.60 13.48 -0.93
N GLU A 430 11.11 12.38 -0.35
CA GLU A 430 10.30 11.33 0.26
C GLU A 430 9.41 11.86 1.40
N HIS A 431 9.97 12.71 2.27
CA HIS A 431 9.23 13.35 3.35
C HIS A 431 8.08 14.20 2.80
N ASP A 432 8.34 15.07 1.81
CA ASP A 432 7.33 15.97 1.26
C ASP A 432 6.22 15.22 0.51
N CYS A 433 6.53 14.11 -0.15
CA CYS A 433 5.54 13.20 -0.73
C CYS A 433 4.63 12.58 0.34
N ASN A 434 5.22 12.12 1.46
CA ASN A 434 4.45 11.54 2.56
C ASN A 434 3.65 12.61 3.31
N GLU A 435 4.22 13.78 3.56
CA GLU A 435 3.53 14.90 4.21
C GLU A 435 2.28 15.29 3.42
N GLN A 436 2.37 15.32 2.09
CA GLN A 436 1.27 15.75 1.25
C GLN A 436 0.15 14.69 1.09
N PHE A 437 0.52 13.42 0.91
CA PHE A 437 -0.43 12.38 0.50
C PHE A 437 -0.68 11.32 1.59
N MET A 438 0.26 11.12 2.51
CA MET A 438 0.20 10.14 3.60
C MET A 438 0.06 10.82 4.99
N THR A 439 -0.69 11.91 5.04
CA THR A 439 -1.19 12.55 6.27
C THR A 439 -2.62 13.05 6.04
N LEU A 440 -3.26 13.62 7.06
CA LEU A 440 -4.52 14.37 6.91
C LEU A 440 -4.32 15.84 6.45
N LYS A 441 -3.19 16.18 5.83
CA LYS A 441 -2.99 17.46 5.14
C LYS A 441 -3.85 17.53 3.87
N ARG A 442 -4.55 18.64 3.68
CA ARG A 442 -5.35 18.90 2.47
C ARG A 442 -4.45 19.08 1.25
N VAL A 443 -4.93 18.61 0.10
CA VAL A 443 -4.34 18.95 -1.19
C VAL A 443 -4.90 20.29 -1.61
N ASP A 444 -4.02 21.22 -1.95
CA ASP A 444 -4.39 22.57 -2.39
C ASP A 444 -5.33 22.51 -3.61
N GLU A 445 -6.38 23.35 -3.62
CA GLU A 445 -7.29 23.46 -4.78
C GLU A 445 -6.54 23.83 -6.07
N GLU A 446 -5.41 24.55 -5.99
CA GLU A 446 -4.60 24.91 -7.15
C GLU A 446 -3.96 23.71 -7.87
N TRP A 447 -4.07 22.50 -7.34
CA TRP A 447 -3.56 21.26 -7.94
C TRP A 447 -4.67 20.41 -8.56
N ILE A 448 -5.94 20.74 -8.33
CA ILE A 448 -7.10 19.92 -8.68
C ILE A 448 -7.87 20.56 -9.84
N GLY A 449 -8.17 19.79 -10.88
CA GLY A 449 -9.11 20.18 -11.95
C GLY A 449 -8.59 21.20 -12.98
N ASN A 450 -7.43 21.80 -12.77
CA ASN A 450 -6.80 22.72 -13.75
C ASN A 450 -5.94 22.02 -14.82
N GLY A 451 -6.02 20.69 -14.90
CA GLY A 451 -5.21 19.89 -15.82
C GLY A 451 -3.71 19.92 -15.54
N ARG A 452 -3.28 20.46 -14.38
CA ARG A 452 -1.88 20.65 -14.00
C ARG A 452 -1.20 19.31 -13.76
N THR A 453 -0.16 19.05 -14.54
CA THR A 453 0.72 17.93 -14.31
C THR A 453 1.65 18.21 -13.14
N ILE A 454 1.62 17.31 -12.17
CA ILE A 454 2.43 17.34 -10.96
C ILE A 454 3.49 16.24 -11.08
N PHE A 455 4.69 16.58 -10.68
CA PHE A 455 5.78 15.64 -10.52
C PHE A 455 6.72 16.13 -9.43
N SER A 456 7.38 15.18 -8.79
CA SER A 456 8.45 15.39 -7.82
C SER A 456 9.79 15.15 -8.52
N GLU A 457 10.83 15.83 -8.02
CA GLU A 457 12.23 15.62 -8.39
C GLU A 457 13.07 15.80 -7.12
N SER A 458 14.07 14.95 -6.88
CA SER A 458 15.10 15.26 -5.88
C SER A 458 15.99 16.38 -6.43
N LYS A 459 16.03 17.54 -5.77
CA LYS A 459 16.90 18.65 -6.19
C LYS A 459 18.24 18.60 -5.44
N PRO A 460 19.39 18.73 -6.11
CA PRO A 460 20.65 18.87 -5.41
C PRO A 460 20.59 20.06 -4.44
N VAL A 461 21.18 19.90 -3.26
CA VAL A 461 21.37 21.01 -2.32
C VAL A 461 22.44 21.90 -2.96
N VAL A 462 22.05 23.10 -3.37
CA VAL A 462 22.95 24.12 -3.94
C VAL A 462 23.77 24.77 -2.85
#